data_AF-A0A962GFC2-F1
#
_entry.id   AF-A0A962GFC2-F1
#
_cell.length_a   1.000
_cell.length_b   1.000
_cell.length_c   1.000
_cell.angle_alpha   90.00
_cell.angle_beta   90.00
_cell.angle_gamma   90.00
#
_symmetry.space_group_name_H-M   'P 1'
#
loop_
_entity.id
_entity.type
_entity.pdbx_description
1 polymer ?
#
loop_
_entity_poly.entity_id
_entity_poly.type
_entity_poly.pdbx_seq_one_letter_code
_entity_poly.pdbx_strand_id
1 'polypeptide(L)' 'LKHRKGWNEEDLAALVQDKKTRDLYISDPIPVYLLYYTVWVNDQGGLVYGQDLYGFDDNLIKMLKDIDGIFIPVDNT' A
#
# COMPACT_ATOMS: atom_id res chain seq x y z
N LEU A 1 0.44 -14.45 13.68
CA LEU A 1 1.61 -15.26 14.11
C LEU A 1 1.31 -16.21 15.29
N LYS A 2 0.37 -15.90 16.20
CA LYS A 2 0.02 -16.73 17.37
C LYS A 2 -0.57 -18.14 17.13
N HIS A 3 -0.72 -18.60 15.88
CA HIS A 3 -1.41 -19.86 15.55
C HIS A 3 -0.64 -20.79 14.60
N ARG A 4 0.68 -20.65 14.47
CA ARG A 4 1.50 -21.67 13.76
C ARG A 4 2.14 -22.61 14.78
N LYS A 5 1.83 -23.90 14.67
CA LYS A 5 2.53 -24.97 15.40
C LYS A 5 4.04 -24.88 15.09
N GLY A 6 4.86 -24.64 16.11
CA GLY A 6 6.32 -24.77 16.02
C GLY A 6 7.15 -23.57 16.50
N TRP A 7 6.52 -22.43 16.82
CA TRP A 7 7.23 -21.24 17.31
C TRP A 7 6.66 -20.79 18.65
N ASN A 8 7.45 -20.87 19.72
CA ASN A 8 7.12 -20.25 21.02
C ASN A 8 7.93 -18.95 21.21
N GLU A 9 7.58 -18.15 22.22
CA GLU A 9 8.22 -16.86 22.48
C GLU A 9 9.69 -17.00 22.91
N GLU A 10 10.06 -18.09 23.60
CA GLU A 10 11.42 -18.37 24.05
C GLU A 10 12.35 -18.68 22.87
N ASP A 11 11.89 -19.49 21.92
CA ASP A 11 12.62 -19.84 20.70
C ASP A 11 12.88 -18.58 19.85
N LEU A 12 11.90 -17.69 19.76
CA LEU A 12 12.05 -16.42 19.03
C LEU A 12 13.07 -15.51 19.72
N ALA A 13 13.02 -15.39 21.05
CA ALA A 13 13.97 -14.59 21.82
C ALA A 13 15.41 -15.10 21.64
N ALA A 14 15.61 -16.42 21.69
CA ALA A 14 16.90 -17.05 21.46
C ALA A 14 17.43 -16.79 20.04
N LEU A 15 16.57 -16.87 19.01
CA LEU A 15 16.96 -16.55 17.64
C LEU A 15 17.41 -15.11 17.45
N VAL A 16 16.69 -14.16 18.07
CA VAL A 16 17.04 -12.74 18.00
C VAL A 16 18.37 -12.48 18.70
N GLN A 17 18.63 -13.13 19.84
CA GLN A 17 19.86 -12.96 20.62
C GLN A 17 21.10 -13.49 19.88
N ASP A 18 20.97 -14.52 19.05
CA ASP A 18 22.06 -15.12 18.28
C ASP A 18 22.64 -14.17 17.21
N LYS A 19 21.94 -13.07 16.87
CA LYS A 19 22.39 -12.00 15.93
C LYS A 19 22.88 -12.48 14.57
N LYS A 20 22.49 -13.69 14.16
CA LYS A 20 22.80 -14.25 12.84
C LYS A 20 21.64 -14.01 11.88
N THR A 21 21.95 -13.68 10.64
CA THR A 21 20.96 -13.63 9.56
C THR A 21 20.36 -15.00 9.35
N ARG A 22 19.03 -15.08 9.26
CA ARG A 22 18.29 -16.30 8.95
C ARG A 22 17.12 -15.99 8.02
N ASP A 23 16.91 -16.85 7.04
CA ASP A 23 15.74 -16.79 6.18
C ASP A 23 14.60 -17.61 6.78
N LEU A 24 13.45 -16.99 6.97
CA LEU A 24 12.24 -17.65 7.48
C LEU A 24 11.19 -17.70 6.38
N TYR A 25 10.84 -18.91 5.96
CA TYR A 25 9.88 -19.13 4.90
C TYR A 25 8.46 -19.21 5.47
N ILE A 26 7.53 -18.56 4.78
CA ILE A 26 6.12 -18.59 5.14
C ILE A 26 5.50 -19.86 4.55
N SER A 27 5.07 -20.78 5.41
CA SER A 27 4.41 -22.04 5.02
C SER A 27 3.13 -21.83 4.19
N ASP A 28 2.28 -20.90 4.64
CA ASP A 28 1.02 -20.58 3.99
C ASP A 28 1.18 -19.30 3.17
N PRO A 29 0.91 -19.31 1.86
CA PRO A 29 1.00 -18.11 1.03
C PRO A 29 0.17 -16.97 1.60
N ILE A 30 0.79 -15.80 1.76
CA ILE A 30 0.11 -14.56 2.15
C ILE A 30 0.03 -13.69 0.89
N PRO A 31 -1.18 -13.34 0.41
CA PRO A 31 -1.31 -12.44 -0.73
C PRO A 31 -0.83 -11.04 -0.33
N VAL A 32 0.02 -10.44 -1.17
CA VAL A 32 0.55 -9.09 -0.98
C VAL A 32 0.09 -8.23 -2.15
N TYR A 33 -0.61 -7.13 -1.85
CA TYR A 33 -1.07 -6.16 -2.84
C TYR A 33 -0.40 -4.82 -2.56
N LEU A 34 0.25 -4.26 -3.58
CA LEU A 34 0.79 -2.91 -3.54
C LEU A 34 -0.15 -2.01 -4.33
N LEU A 35 -0.91 -1.18 -3.61
CA LEU A 35 -1.86 -0.25 -4.21
C LEU A 35 -1.31 1.17 -4.11
N TYR A 36 -1.53 1.95 -5.15
CA TYR A 36 -1.13 3.35 -5.22
C TYR A 36 -2.36 4.20 -5.45
N TYR A 37 -2.79 4.90 -4.41
CA TYR A 37 -3.94 5.80 -4.44
C TYR A 37 -3.53 7.19 -4.02
N THR A 38 -3.96 8.18 -4.79
CA THR A 38 -3.84 9.60 -4.46
C THR A 38 -5.06 10.10 -3.69
N VAL A 39 -6.13 9.31 -3.61
CA VAL A 39 -7.32 9.59 -2.80
C VAL A 39 -7.86 8.29 -2.18
N TRP A 40 -8.16 8.30 -0.86
CA TRP A 40 -8.77 7.16 -0.17
C TRP A 40 -9.59 7.59 1.04
N VAL A 41 -10.41 6.68 1.57
CA VAL A 41 -11.18 6.87 2.81
C VAL A 41 -10.38 6.31 3.98
N ASN A 42 -10.22 7.09 5.05
CA ASN A 42 -9.56 6.64 6.28
C ASN A 42 -10.52 5.88 7.22
N ASP A 43 -9.96 5.36 8.32
CA ASP A 43 -10.71 4.56 9.31
C ASP A 43 -11.85 5.33 9.99
N GLN A 44 -11.82 6.66 9.96
CA GLN A 44 -12.88 7.53 10.49
C GLN A 44 -13.93 7.91 9.45
N GLY A 45 -13.84 7.38 8.22
CA GLY A 45 -14.74 7.71 7.12
C GLY A 45 -14.45 9.04 6.42
N GLY A 46 -13.34 9.68 6.76
CA GLY A 46 -12.89 10.93 6.13
C GLY A 46 -12.10 10.68 4.84
N LEU A 47 -12.21 11.62 3.91
CA LEU A 47 -11.43 11.58 2.66
C LEU A 47 -10.01 12.09 2.91
N VAL A 48 -9.02 11.36 2.41
CA VAL A 48 -7.60 11.71 2.46
C VAL A 48 -7.07 11.86 1.04
N TYR A 49 -6.30 12.95 0.83
CA TYR A 49 -5.61 13.23 -0.42
C TYR A 49 -4.10 13.05 -0.21
N GLY A 50 -3.51 12.13 -0.96
CA GLY A 50 -2.08 11.89 -1.01
C GLY A 50 -1.42 12.64 -2.16
N GLN A 51 -0.10 12.79 -2.09
CA GLN A 51 0.69 13.38 -3.16
C GLN A 51 0.80 12.41 -4.35
N ASP A 52 0.54 12.90 -5.56
CA ASP A 52 0.80 12.19 -6.82
C ASP A 52 2.31 12.18 -7.15
N LEU A 53 3.07 11.42 -6.37
CA LEU A 53 4.52 11.26 -6.51
C LEU A 53 4.95 10.72 -7.88
N TYR A 54 4.12 9.90 -8.54
CA TYR A 54 4.45 9.29 -9.83
C TYR A 54 3.83 10.04 -11.03
N GLY A 55 3.07 11.11 -10.80
CA GLY A 55 2.45 11.90 -11.86
C GLY A 55 1.37 11.13 -12.62
N PHE A 56 0.76 10.11 -12.02
CA PHE A 56 -0.24 9.28 -12.69
C PHE A 56 -1.56 10.02 -12.88
N ASP A 57 -1.93 10.89 -11.94
CA ASP A 57 -3.15 11.68 -12.05
C ASP A 57 -2.99 12.74 -13.14
N ASP A 58 -1.83 13.42 -13.18
CA ASP A 58 -1.52 14.40 -14.24
C ASP A 58 -1.56 13.76 -15.64
N ASN A 59 -0.95 12.58 -15.78
CA ASN A 59 -0.97 11.83 -17.03
C ASN A 59 -2.39 11.42 -17.43
N LEU A 60 -3.19 10.93 -16.47
CA LEU A 60 -4.58 10.57 -16.69
C LEU A 60 -5.40 11.78 -17.15
N ILE A 61 -5.28 12.92 -16.47
CA ILE A 61 -5.98 14.16 -16.82
C ILE A 61 -5.61 14.61 -18.24
N LYS A 62 -4.33 14.54 -18.61
CA LYS A 62 -3.87 14.87 -19.96
C LYS A 62 -4.53 13.97 -21.01
N MET A 63 -4.52 12.66 -20.79
CA MET A 63 -5.13 11.70 -21.73
C MET A 63 -6.64 11.92 -21.88
N LEU A 64 -7.33 12.15 -20.77
CA LEU A 64 -8.78 12.37 -20.79
C LEU A 64 -9.16 13.66 -21.52
N LYS A 65 -8.34 14.72 -21.44
CA LYS A 65 -8.49 15.94 -22.24
C LYS A 65 -8.34 15.68 -23.74
N ASP A 66 -7.35 14.88 -24.13
CA ASP A 66 -7.03 14.62 -25.54
C ASP A 66 -8.14 13.84 -26.27
N ILE A 67 -8.90 13.01 -25.55
CA ILE A 67 -9.98 12.19 -26.13
C ILE A 67 -11.38 12.81 -25.98
N ASP A 68 -11.48 14.08 -25.58
CA ASP A 68 -12.73 14.75 -25.18
C ASP A 68 -13.55 13.92 -24.16
N GLY A 69 -12.83 13.15 -23.33
CA GLY A 69 -13.39 12.15 -22.43
C GLY A 69 -13.87 12.73 -21.11
N ILE A 70 -13.54 14.00 -20.84
CA ILE A 70 -13.99 14.72 -19.65
C ILE A 70 -14.25 16.19 -19.96
N PHE A 71 -15.38 16.70 -19.45
CA PHE A 71 -15.57 18.14 -19.25
C PHE A 71 -14.89 18.52 -17.92
N ILE A 72 -13.82 19.30 -17.98
CA ILE A 72 -13.26 19.93 -16.78
C ILE A 72 -13.95 21.29 -16.62
N PRO A 73 -14.81 21.47 -15.60
CA PRO A 73 -15.34 22.79 -15.30
C PRO A 73 -14.15 23.69 -14.94
N VAL A 74 -13.88 24.69 -15.78
CA VAL A 74 -12.99 25.77 -15.42
C VAL A 74 -13.75 26.64 -14.41
N ASP A 75 -13.32 26.65 -13.16
CA ASP A 75 -13.80 27.64 -12.20
C ASP A 75 -13.30 29.00 -12.68
N ASN A 76 -14.21 29.79 -13.26
CA ASN A 76 -13.98 31.21 -13.53
C ASN A 76 -13.97 31.94 -12.18
N THR A 77 -12.81 31.97 -11.53
CA THR A 77 -12.54 32.87 -10.40
C THR A 77 -11.62 33.99 -10.84
#